data_AF-A0A0N5D1R9-F1
#
_entry.id   AF-A0A0N5D1R9-F1
#
_cell.length_a   1.000
_cell.length_b   1.000
_cell.length_c   1.000
_cell.angle_alpha   90.00
_cell.angle_beta   90.00
_cell.angle_gamma   90.00
#
_symmetry.space_group_name_H-M   'P 1'
#
loop_
_entity.id
_entity.type
_entity.pdbx_description
1 polymer ?
#
loop_
_entity_poly.entity_id
_entity_poly.type
_entity_poly.pdbx_seq_one_letter_code
_entity_poly.pdbx_strand_id
1 'polypeptide(L)'
;MSEGQIIQVDMPATEENGNEEKFANSTTSIRGKSETVHITSEELQEDLKEEEEKMEASKTTSDVVKKLFLSDKMDEQSDTNETKVKAPEEYEEEEILQKIATMPLEWFKNMKNVPDAIAKIYYKDISRRWEESELRIKDAETLLSSVKYEDRSLEEDRLEILGELLDKATQSFEIFYEHEKHKIPYGHRVVLESRLLMVFNDAVNLIFKIIGEFDKLKGDQVGVNDERDQLRYEIRNCDHVYTEVHERFLKSYLELKW
;
A
#
# COMPACT_ATOMS: atom_id res chain seq x y z
N MET A 1 -10.86 -51.86 -54.51
CA MET A 1 -10.80 -51.86 -53.03
C MET A 1 -9.32 -51.71 -52.68
N SER A 2 -8.79 -50.50 -52.86
CA SER A 2 -8.49 -49.56 -51.75
C SER A 2 -7.33 -50.10 -50.91
N GLU A 3 -6.06 -49.91 -51.29
CA GLU A 3 -5.25 -48.65 -51.16
C GLU A 3 -5.00 -48.30 -49.67
N GLY A 4 -3.78 -48.04 -49.16
CA GLY A 4 -2.38 -48.09 -49.64
C GLY A 4 -1.44 -48.05 -48.40
N GLN A 5 -0.20 -48.59 -48.37
CA GLN A 5 1.07 -47.95 -48.81
C GLN A 5 1.26 -46.50 -48.30
N ILE A 6 2.40 -46.02 -47.75
CA ILE A 6 3.82 -46.41 -47.83
C ILE A 6 4.62 -45.82 -46.61
N ILE A 7 5.75 -46.46 -46.24
CA ILE A 7 7.10 -45.95 -45.83
C ILE A 7 7.27 -44.38 -45.83
N GLN A 8 8.09 -43.67 -45.02
CA GLN A 8 9.50 -43.91 -44.66
C GLN A 8 10.12 -42.90 -43.62
N VAL A 9 10.87 -43.42 -42.64
CA VAL A 9 12.19 -42.99 -42.05
C VAL A 9 12.56 -41.49 -41.98
N ASP A 10 12.99 -41.00 -40.80
CA ASP A 10 14.39 -40.52 -40.61
C ASP A 10 14.78 -40.23 -39.14
N MET A 11 16.09 -40.37 -38.88
CA MET A 11 16.76 -40.05 -37.61
C MET A 11 18.03 -39.24 -37.93
N PRO A 12 18.31 -38.16 -37.19
CA PRO A 12 19.66 -37.97 -36.66
C PRO A 12 19.59 -37.65 -35.15
N ALA A 13 20.28 -38.31 -34.23
CA ALA A 13 21.71 -38.62 -34.09
C ALA A 13 22.47 -37.58 -33.24
N THR A 14 23.08 -38.08 -32.14
CA THR A 14 24.22 -37.52 -31.39
C THR A 14 24.00 -36.16 -30.66
N GLU A 15 24.64 -35.84 -29.53
CA GLU A 15 25.88 -36.34 -28.91
C GLU A 15 25.78 -36.63 -27.39
N GLU A 16 26.83 -37.27 -26.87
CA GLU A 16 27.05 -37.62 -25.47
C GLU A 16 27.46 -36.40 -24.62
N ASN A 17 27.10 -36.39 -23.32
CA ASN A 17 28.06 -36.67 -22.25
C ASN A 17 27.40 -36.60 -20.87
N GLY A 18 27.43 -37.72 -20.15
CA GLY A 18 27.19 -37.72 -18.71
C GLY A 18 28.50 -37.42 -17.98
N ASN A 19 28.43 -36.70 -16.86
CA ASN A 19 29.51 -36.67 -15.90
C ASN A 19 28.94 -36.93 -14.50
N GLU A 20 29.21 -38.12 -13.95
CA GLU A 20 28.92 -38.43 -12.56
C GLU A 20 29.95 -37.74 -11.65
N GLU A 21 29.52 -36.87 -10.74
CA GLU A 21 30.30 -36.62 -9.52
C GLU A 21 29.53 -37.10 -8.29
N LYS A 22 30.12 -38.10 -7.63
CA LYS A 22 29.71 -38.61 -6.31
C LYS A 22 30.46 -37.84 -5.25
N PHE A 23 29.78 -37.22 -4.29
CA PHE A 23 30.20 -37.06 -2.88
C PHE A 23 29.01 -36.47 -2.13
N ALA A 24 28.63 -36.82 -0.90
CA ALA A 24 28.85 -37.95 0.00
C ALA A 24 27.94 -37.66 1.21
N ASN A 25 27.26 -38.67 1.77
CA ASN A 25 26.46 -38.46 2.98
C ASN A 25 27.37 -38.19 4.18
N SER A 26 27.17 -37.07 4.88
CA SER A 26 27.69 -36.86 6.24
C SER A 26 26.56 -36.46 7.20
N THR A 27 25.99 -37.46 7.88
CA THR A 27 25.11 -37.26 9.02
C THR A 27 25.94 -36.80 10.22
N THR A 28 25.77 -35.55 10.67
CA THR A 28 26.21 -35.10 11.99
C THR A 28 25.06 -34.52 12.77
N SER A 29 24.51 -35.36 13.65
CA SER A 29 23.67 -34.92 14.76
C SER A 29 24.53 -34.14 15.76
N ILE A 30 24.16 -32.90 16.07
CA ILE A 30 24.67 -32.17 17.22
C ILE A 30 23.49 -31.76 18.10
N ARG A 31 23.59 -32.16 19.37
CA ARG A 31 22.52 -32.14 20.37
C ARG A 31 22.75 -31.00 21.35
N GLY A 32 21.83 -30.04 21.35
CA GLY A 32 21.52 -29.19 22.51
C GLY A 32 22.36 -27.92 22.68
N LYS A 33 21.67 -26.79 22.67
CA LYS A 33 21.27 -26.04 23.88
C LYS A 33 20.12 -25.10 23.51
N SER A 34 19.05 -25.11 24.30
CA SER A 34 18.01 -24.08 24.22
C SER A 34 18.51 -22.87 25.00
N GLU A 35 18.54 -21.70 24.35
CA GLU A 35 18.81 -20.43 25.01
C GLU A 35 17.55 -19.57 24.91
N THR A 36 16.85 -19.43 26.04
CA THR A 36 15.61 -18.66 26.13
C THR A 36 15.97 -17.19 26.30
N VAL A 37 15.93 -16.41 25.22
CA VAL A 37 16.15 -14.96 25.29
C VAL A 37 14.92 -14.31 25.92
N HIS A 38 15.03 -13.95 27.20
CA HIS A 38 14.09 -13.08 27.88
C HIS A 38 14.46 -11.62 27.58
N ILE A 39 13.77 -10.99 26.64
CA ILE A 39 13.86 -9.55 26.43
C ILE A 39 13.02 -8.88 27.53
N THR A 40 13.66 -8.15 28.44
CA THR A 40 12.99 -7.33 29.45
C THR A 40 12.76 -5.91 28.93
N SER A 41 11.71 -5.24 29.42
CA SER A 41 11.25 -3.92 28.94
C SER A 41 12.20 -2.74 29.19
N GLU A 42 13.46 -3.00 29.54
CA GLU A 42 14.49 -2.00 29.85
C GLU A 42 15.33 -1.66 28.62
N GLU A 43 15.63 -2.63 27.73
CA GLU A 43 16.38 -2.38 26.48
C GLU A 43 15.64 -1.42 25.53
N LEU A 44 14.31 -1.45 25.52
CA LEU A 44 13.47 -0.50 24.76
C LEU A 44 13.46 0.94 25.34
N GLN A 45 13.99 1.16 26.54
CA GLN A 45 14.06 2.48 27.18
C GLN A 45 15.40 3.19 27.00
N GLU A 46 16.46 2.49 26.60
CA GLU A 46 17.76 3.11 26.32
C GLU A 46 17.77 3.76 24.93
N ASP A 47 17.25 3.07 23.91
CA ASP A 47 17.10 3.61 22.54
C ASP A 47 16.26 4.90 22.48
N LEU A 48 15.22 5.02 23.33
CA LEU A 48 14.37 6.22 23.38
C LEU A 48 15.06 7.45 23.99
N LYS A 49 16.03 7.25 24.89
CA LYS A 49 16.73 8.36 25.56
C LYS A 49 17.80 9.00 24.67
N GLU A 50 18.43 8.24 23.78
CA GLU A 50 19.41 8.76 22.82
C GLU A 50 18.80 9.62 21.69
N GLU A 51 17.47 9.59 21.51
CA GLU A 51 16.76 10.49 20.59
C GLU A 51 16.18 11.73 21.27
N GLU A 52 15.80 11.68 22.56
CA GLU A 52 15.31 12.86 23.29
C GLU A 52 16.37 13.97 23.39
N GLU A 53 17.63 13.65 23.71
CA GLU A 53 18.72 14.65 23.80
C GLU A 53 18.99 15.37 22.46
N LYS A 54 18.72 14.72 21.32
CA LYS A 54 18.89 15.35 19.99
C LYS A 54 17.76 16.31 19.65
N MET A 55 16.57 16.15 20.24
CA MET A 55 15.39 16.93 19.88
C MET A 55 15.25 18.24 20.67
N GLU A 56 15.76 18.31 21.91
CA GLU A 56 15.69 19.52 22.75
C GLU A 56 16.43 20.73 22.15
N ALA A 57 17.53 20.51 21.42
CA ALA A 57 18.35 21.57 20.83
C ALA A 57 17.62 22.43 19.77
N SER A 58 16.42 22.03 19.34
CA SER A 58 15.66 22.68 18.26
C SER A 58 14.51 23.60 18.73
N LYS A 59 14.14 23.59 20.02
CA LYS A 59 12.89 24.21 20.51
C LYS A 59 12.92 25.74 20.69
N THR A 60 14.06 26.41 20.64
CA THR A 60 14.22 27.80 21.14
C THR A 60 13.91 28.94 20.16
N THR A 61 13.49 28.66 18.91
CA THR A 61 13.23 29.71 17.89
C THR A 61 11.78 29.81 17.39
N SER A 62 10.91 28.84 17.70
CA SER A 62 9.52 28.82 17.19
C SER A 62 8.53 29.63 18.04
N ASP A 63 8.78 29.73 19.34
CA ASP A 63 7.78 30.19 20.33
C ASP A 63 7.51 31.71 20.36
N VAL A 64 8.34 32.51 19.68
CA VAL A 64 8.21 33.98 19.65
C VAL A 64 7.16 34.43 18.62
N VAL A 65 6.93 33.65 17.56
CA VAL A 65 6.05 34.07 16.43
C VAL A 65 4.57 33.92 16.75
N LYS A 66 4.19 32.95 17.59
CA LYS A 66 2.77 32.66 17.92
C LYS A 66 2.11 33.67 18.87
N LYS A 67 2.88 34.52 19.58
CA LYS A 67 2.33 35.48 20.56
C LYS A 67 1.90 36.84 19.99
N LEU A 68 2.00 37.06 18.68
CA LEU A 68 1.73 38.37 18.05
C LEU A 68 0.37 38.50 17.33
N PHE A 69 -0.47 37.46 17.33
CA PHE A 69 -1.71 37.42 16.51
C PHE A 69 -3.03 37.27 17.29
N LEU A 70 -3.03 37.37 18.63
CA LEU A 70 -4.24 37.27 19.44
C LEU A 70 -4.37 38.43 20.43
N SER A 71 -4.83 39.58 19.91
CA SER A 71 -5.27 40.74 20.70
C SER A 71 -6.26 41.56 19.89
N ASP A 72 -7.55 41.18 19.97
CA ASP A 72 -8.73 42.08 20.01
C ASP A 72 -10.00 41.34 19.58
N LYS A 73 -10.78 40.89 20.57
CA LYS A 73 -12.19 41.31 20.82
C LYS A 73 -12.83 40.37 21.84
N MET A 74 -13.31 40.96 22.94
CA MET A 74 -14.41 40.38 23.69
C MET A 74 -15.71 40.80 22.98
N ASP A 75 -16.68 39.90 22.89
CA ASP A 75 -18.04 40.21 23.31
C ASP A 75 -18.79 38.90 23.64
N GLU A 76 -19.77 39.02 24.54
CA GLU A 76 -20.47 37.90 25.15
C GLU A 76 -21.58 37.36 24.23
N GLN A 77 -21.74 36.04 24.14
CA GLN A 77 -23.02 35.41 24.50
C GLN A 77 -22.92 33.89 24.68
N SER A 78 -23.84 33.38 25.50
CA SER A 78 -23.94 31.99 25.92
C SER A 78 -24.36 31.05 24.80
N ASP A 79 -23.77 29.85 24.78
CA ASP A 79 -24.58 28.63 24.71
C ASP A 79 -23.87 27.43 25.36
N THR A 80 -24.65 26.57 26.00
CA THR A 80 -24.17 25.42 26.76
C THR A 80 -23.77 24.26 25.84
N ASN A 81 -22.53 24.26 25.38
CA ASN A 81 -21.90 23.03 24.90
C ASN A 81 -21.33 22.25 26.10
N GLU A 82 -21.97 21.12 26.41
CA GLU A 82 -21.37 20.09 27.26
C GLU A 82 -20.10 19.56 26.58
N THR A 83 -18.96 20.16 26.89
CA THR A 83 -17.66 19.59 26.55
C THR A 83 -17.52 18.27 27.29
N LYS A 84 -17.84 17.16 26.60
CA LYS A 84 -17.51 15.82 27.08
C LYS A 84 -16.02 15.77 27.37
N VAL A 85 -15.68 15.80 28.65
CA VAL A 85 -14.31 15.57 29.12
C VAL A 85 -13.99 14.13 28.76
N LYS A 86 -13.13 13.94 27.76
CA LYS A 86 -12.63 12.62 27.34
C LYS A 86 -11.96 11.93 28.53
N ALA A 87 -12.05 10.61 28.59
CA ALA A 87 -11.38 9.84 29.64
C ALA A 87 -9.85 9.83 29.41
N PRO A 88 -9.02 9.70 30.47
CA PRO A 88 -7.56 9.60 30.32
C PRO A 88 -7.11 8.54 29.29
N GLU A 89 -7.76 7.38 29.29
CA GLU A 89 -7.50 6.29 28.34
C GLU A 89 -7.81 6.66 26.87
N GLU A 90 -8.78 7.56 26.63
CA GLU A 90 -9.10 8.05 25.28
C GLU A 90 -8.02 8.99 24.74
N TYR A 91 -7.37 9.78 25.61
CA TYR A 91 -6.24 10.64 25.22
C TYR A 91 -5.00 9.82 24.85
N GLU A 92 -4.71 8.73 25.57
CA GLU A 92 -3.60 7.83 25.25
C GLU A 92 -3.81 7.12 23.90
N GLU A 93 -5.02 6.64 23.61
CA GLU A 93 -5.33 6.05 22.30
C GLU A 93 -5.25 7.08 21.16
N GLU A 94 -5.71 8.32 21.38
CA GLU A 94 -5.65 9.38 20.38
C GLU A 94 -4.20 9.80 20.04
N GLU A 95 -3.29 9.80 21.03
CA GLU A 95 -1.84 10.01 20.78
C GLU A 95 -1.21 8.85 20.00
N ILE A 96 -1.58 7.61 20.31
CA ILE A 96 -1.12 6.42 19.57
C ILE A 96 -1.59 6.49 18.10
N LEU A 97 -2.86 6.84 17.86
CA LEU A 97 -3.40 6.98 16.51
C LEU A 97 -2.72 8.11 15.73
N GLN A 98 -2.38 9.24 16.36
CA GLN A 98 -1.58 10.30 15.72
C GLN A 98 -0.18 9.81 15.31
N LYS A 99 0.48 9.00 16.14
CA LYS A 99 1.78 8.39 15.81
C LYS A 99 1.66 7.38 14.67
N ILE A 100 0.59 6.58 14.62
CA ILE A 100 0.35 5.61 13.53
C ILE A 100 0.04 6.34 12.20
N ALA A 101 -0.72 7.44 12.25
CA ALA A 101 -1.09 8.21 11.06
C ALA A 101 0.10 8.79 10.28
N THR A 102 1.25 9.03 10.94
CA THR A 102 2.49 9.48 10.27
C THR A 102 3.31 8.34 9.67
N MET A 103 2.96 7.07 9.94
CA MET A 103 3.70 5.91 9.42
C MET A 103 3.41 5.69 7.92
N PRO A 104 4.44 5.38 7.09
CA PRO A 104 4.26 5.00 5.70
C PRO A 104 3.61 3.60 5.60
N LEU A 105 2.87 3.34 4.51
CA LEU A 105 2.10 2.10 4.35
C LEU A 105 2.99 0.84 4.36
N GLU A 106 4.22 0.97 3.89
CA GLU A 106 5.26 -0.06 3.87
C GLU A 106 5.65 -0.56 5.26
N TRP A 107 5.38 0.22 6.32
CA TRP A 107 5.62 -0.20 7.70
C TRP A 107 4.71 -1.37 8.09
N PHE A 108 3.46 -1.36 7.59
CA PHE A 108 2.43 -2.34 7.95
C PHE A 108 2.69 -3.75 7.38
N LYS A 109 3.58 -3.92 6.39
CA LYS A 109 3.82 -5.19 5.68
C LYS A 109 4.17 -6.39 6.58
N ASN A 110 4.73 -6.13 7.77
CA ASN A 110 5.15 -7.16 8.72
C ASN A 110 4.10 -7.46 9.81
N MET A 111 2.94 -6.77 9.81
CA MET A 111 1.93 -6.89 10.86
C MET A 111 1.16 -8.21 10.91
N LYS A 112 1.37 -9.11 9.93
CA LYS A 112 0.64 -10.38 9.79
C LYS A 112 0.51 -11.14 11.13
N ASN A 113 1.62 -11.31 11.84
CA ASN A 113 1.69 -12.15 13.04
C ASN A 113 1.44 -11.37 14.34
N VAL A 114 1.02 -10.10 14.26
CA VAL A 114 0.72 -9.26 15.43
C VAL A 114 -0.61 -9.73 16.05
N PRO A 115 -0.71 -9.89 17.38
CA PRO A 115 -1.96 -10.25 18.05
C PRO A 115 -3.12 -9.30 17.71
N ASP A 116 -4.30 -9.86 17.47
CA ASP A 116 -5.52 -9.13 17.08
C ASP A 116 -5.86 -7.95 18.00
N ALA A 117 -5.59 -8.06 19.31
CA ALA A 117 -5.82 -6.96 20.26
C ALA A 117 -4.99 -5.71 19.93
N ILE A 118 -3.75 -5.88 19.46
CA ILE A 118 -2.85 -4.81 19.05
C ILE A 118 -3.18 -4.39 17.61
N ALA A 119 -3.32 -5.34 16.69
CA ALA A 119 -3.56 -5.07 15.27
C ALA A 119 -4.86 -4.28 15.01
N LYS A 120 -5.86 -4.40 15.88
CA LYS A 120 -7.08 -3.55 15.85
C LYS A 120 -6.81 -2.06 15.97
N ILE A 121 -5.80 -1.64 16.74
CA ILE A 121 -5.45 -0.22 16.91
C ILE A 121 -4.93 0.33 15.59
N TYR A 122 -4.01 -0.40 14.94
CA TYR A 122 -3.49 -0.06 13.61
C TYR A 122 -4.56 -0.11 12.53
N TYR A 123 -5.51 -1.05 12.61
CA TYR A 123 -6.63 -1.13 11.67
C TYR A 123 -7.51 0.14 11.67
N LYS A 124 -7.68 0.82 12.82
CA LYS A 124 -8.40 2.11 12.86
C LYS A 124 -7.79 3.14 11.91
N ASP A 125 -6.46 3.20 11.82
CA ASP A 125 -5.78 4.11 10.89
C ASP A 125 -5.90 3.65 9.42
N ILE A 126 -5.90 2.34 9.15
CA ILE A 126 -6.17 1.80 7.80
C ILE A 126 -7.59 2.19 7.34
N SER A 127 -8.61 2.04 8.20
CA SER A 127 -9.98 2.48 7.89
C SER A 127 -10.06 4.00 7.63
N ARG A 128 -9.40 4.83 8.47
CA ARG A 128 -9.30 6.28 8.23
C ARG A 128 -8.71 6.61 6.86
N ARG A 129 -7.64 5.91 6.44
CA ARG A 129 -7.00 6.11 5.12
C ARG A 129 -7.92 5.70 3.97
N TRP A 130 -8.82 4.73 4.15
CA TRP A 130 -9.85 4.39 3.16
C TRP A 130 -10.92 5.49 3.03
N GLU A 131 -11.41 6.02 4.16
CA GLU A 131 -12.37 7.14 4.18
C GLU A 131 -11.78 8.38 3.47
N GLU A 132 -10.51 8.71 3.72
CA GLU A 132 -9.80 9.77 3.00
C GLU A 132 -9.64 9.48 1.50
N SER A 133 -9.45 8.21 1.14
CA SER A 133 -9.30 7.77 -0.24
C SER A 133 -10.59 7.89 -1.07
N GLU A 134 -11.78 7.80 -0.45
CA GLU A 134 -13.06 8.05 -1.14
C GLU A 134 -13.20 9.50 -1.65
N LEU A 135 -12.57 10.46 -0.95
CA LEU A 135 -12.52 11.85 -1.41
C LEU A 135 -11.58 11.97 -2.61
N ARG A 136 -10.42 11.29 -2.55
CA ARG A 136 -9.42 11.31 -3.62
C ARG A 136 -9.91 10.73 -4.95
N ILE A 137 -10.81 9.74 -4.93
CA ILE A 137 -11.48 9.27 -6.16
C ILE A 137 -12.27 10.41 -6.81
N LYS A 138 -13.14 11.07 -6.05
CA LYS A 138 -14.02 12.13 -6.56
C LYS A 138 -13.23 13.31 -7.11
N ASP A 139 -12.11 13.65 -6.47
CA ASP A 139 -11.18 14.66 -6.96
C ASP A 139 -10.51 14.23 -8.29
N ALA A 140 -10.13 12.96 -8.43
CA ALA A 140 -9.55 12.40 -9.66
C ALA A 140 -10.57 12.30 -10.82
N GLU A 141 -11.80 11.84 -10.55
CA GLU A 141 -12.92 11.84 -11.50
C GLU A 141 -13.22 13.24 -12.03
N THR A 142 -13.29 14.22 -11.12
CA THR A 142 -13.52 15.64 -11.43
C THR A 142 -12.36 16.20 -12.26
N LEU A 143 -11.12 15.85 -11.90
CA LEU A 143 -9.93 16.29 -12.60
C LEU A 143 -9.90 15.77 -14.05
N LEU A 144 -10.08 14.46 -14.26
CA LEU A 144 -10.14 13.86 -15.61
C LEU A 144 -11.26 14.48 -16.46
N SER A 145 -12.45 14.64 -15.88
CA SER A 145 -13.62 15.23 -16.56
C SER A 145 -13.44 16.71 -16.94
N SER A 146 -12.45 17.40 -16.36
CA SER A 146 -12.18 18.83 -16.63
C SER A 146 -11.26 19.07 -17.83
N VAL A 147 -10.53 18.04 -18.28
CA VAL A 147 -9.50 18.16 -19.33
C VAL A 147 -10.17 18.27 -20.69
N LYS A 148 -9.67 19.19 -21.52
CA LYS A 148 -10.17 19.42 -22.87
C LYS A 148 -9.19 18.88 -23.89
N TYR A 149 -9.72 18.11 -24.83
CA TYR A 149 -8.97 17.49 -25.92
C TYR A 149 -9.67 17.75 -27.26
N GLU A 150 -8.96 17.49 -28.35
CA GLU A 150 -9.51 17.55 -29.71
C GLU A 150 -10.04 16.16 -30.10
N ASP A 151 -11.10 16.11 -30.91
CA ASP A 151 -11.76 14.86 -31.31
C ASP A 151 -10.81 13.98 -32.16
N ARG A 152 -10.58 12.73 -31.75
CA ARG A 152 -9.60 11.78 -32.32
C ARG A 152 -8.14 12.21 -32.18
N SER A 153 -7.82 12.86 -31.06
CA SER A 153 -6.46 13.28 -30.72
C SER A 153 -5.68 12.21 -29.95
N LEU A 154 -4.37 12.42 -29.77
CA LEU A 154 -3.54 11.59 -28.89
C LEU A 154 -3.90 11.86 -27.41
N GLU A 155 -4.32 13.08 -27.13
CA GLU A 155 -4.79 13.54 -25.84
C GLU A 155 -6.08 12.82 -25.41
N GLU A 156 -6.99 12.52 -26.34
CA GLU A 156 -8.17 11.68 -26.08
C GLU A 156 -7.79 10.26 -25.63
N ASP A 157 -6.94 9.57 -26.40
CA ASP A 157 -6.48 8.20 -26.08
C ASP A 157 -5.69 8.14 -24.76
N ARG A 158 -4.88 9.17 -24.44
CA ARG A 158 -4.23 9.30 -23.12
C ARG A 158 -5.25 9.40 -21.98
N LEU A 159 -6.31 10.19 -22.15
CA LEU A 159 -7.36 10.33 -21.14
C LEU A 159 -8.20 9.06 -20.99
N GLU A 160 -8.45 8.33 -22.08
CA GLU A 160 -9.10 7.02 -22.03
C GLU A 160 -8.31 6.02 -21.16
N ILE A 161 -6.99 5.93 -21.38
CA ILE A 161 -6.12 5.04 -20.59
C ILE A 161 -6.00 5.52 -19.12
N LEU A 162 -6.01 6.83 -18.85
CA LEU A 162 -6.06 7.36 -17.48
C LEU A 162 -7.40 7.07 -16.79
N GLY A 163 -8.51 7.03 -17.54
CA GLY A 163 -9.80 6.54 -17.08
C GLY A 163 -9.74 5.06 -16.70
N GLU A 164 -9.18 4.21 -17.57
CA GLU A 164 -8.96 2.78 -17.27
C GLU A 164 -8.11 2.59 -16.00
N LEU A 165 -7.07 3.41 -15.80
CA LEU A 165 -6.26 3.38 -14.58
C LEU A 165 -7.06 3.79 -13.32
N LEU A 166 -7.99 4.76 -13.43
CA LEU A 166 -8.87 5.14 -12.33
C LEU A 166 -9.92 4.06 -12.00
N ASP A 167 -10.51 3.43 -13.02
CA ASP A 167 -11.41 2.28 -12.86
C ASP A 167 -10.68 1.13 -12.15
N LYS A 168 -9.44 0.86 -12.57
CA LYS A 168 -8.57 -0.14 -11.92
C LYS A 168 -8.28 0.24 -10.48
N ALA A 169 -7.88 1.48 -10.19
CA ALA A 169 -7.65 1.94 -8.83
C ALA A 169 -8.90 1.76 -7.95
N THR A 170 -10.09 2.02 -8.50
CA THR A 170 -11.39 1.90 -7.81
C THR A 170 -11.72 0.46 -7.42
N GLN A 171 -11.25 -0.56 -8.16
CA GLN A 171 -11.40 -1.98 -7.77
C GLN A 171 -10.75 -2.30 -6.41
N SER A 172 -9.77 -1.50 -5.96
CA SER A 172 -9.22 -1.64 -4.60
C SER A 172 -10.29 -1.50 -3.51
N PHE A 173 -11.31 -0.65 -3.73
CA PHE A 173 -12.44 -0.49 -2.80
C PHE A 173 -13.36 -1.70 -2.81
N GLU A 174 -13.63 -2.30 -3.98
CA GLU A 174 -14.45 -3.50 -4.09
C GLU A 174 -13.85 -4.66 -3.27
N ILE A 175 -12.53 -4.85 -3.39
CA ILE A 175 -11.76 -5.85 -2.63
C ILE A 175 -11.74 -5.51 -1.13
N PHE A 176 -11.55 -4.24 -0.76
CA PHE A 176 -11.64 -3.78 0.63
C PHE A 176 -13.03 -4.08 1.24
N TYR A 177 -14.12 -3.72 0.55
CA TYR A 177 -15.48 -4.02 0.99
C TYR A 177 -15.80 -5.52 0.97
N GLU A 178 -15.10 -6.35 0.20
CA GLU A 178 -15.14 -7.81 0.35
C GLU A 178 -14.45 -8.23 1.66
N HIS A 179 -13.22 -7.78 1.89
CA HIS A 179 -12.47 -8.08 3.12
C HIS A 179 -13.29 -7.77 4.37
N GLU A 180 -13.96 -6.61 4.41
CA GLU A 180 -14.81 -6.19 5.54
C GLU A 180 -15.88 -7.22 5.92
N LYS A 181 -16.55 -7.82 4.93
CA LYS A 181 -17.64 -8.81 5.10
C LYS A 181 -17.15 -10.15 5.67
N HIS A 182 -15.85 -10.45 5.56
CA HIS A 182 -15.27 -11.73 5.93
C HIS A 182 -14.35 -11.63 7.16
N LYS A 183 -14.45 -12.61 8.04
CA LYS A 183 -13.66 -12.66 9.27
C LYS A 183 -12.29 -13.28 9.01
N ILE A 184 -11.27 -12.43 8.96
CA ILE A 184 -9.84 -12.80 8.95
C ILE A 184 -9.12 -12.10 10.13
N PRO A 185 -7.93 -12.55 10.57
CA PRO A 185 -7.16 -11.87 11.62
C PRO A 185 -6.87 -10.41 11.27
N TYR A 186 -6.86 -9.51 12.25
CA TYR A 186 -6.60 -8.08 12.02
C TYR A 186 -5.17 -7.83 11.52
N GLY A 187 -4.19 -8.58 12.02
CA GLY A 187 -2.81 -8.49 11.52
C GLY A 187 -2.70 -8.87 10.04
N HIS A 188 -3.50 -9.84 9.59
CA HIS A 188 -3.61 -10.20 8.18
C HIS A 188 -4.28 -9.07 7.38
N ARG A 189 -5.44 -8.59 7.86
CA ARG A 189 -6.23 -7.55 7.19
C ARG A 189 -5.42 -6.26 6.97
N VAL A 190 -4.70 -5.80 7.99
CA VAL A 190 -3.82 -4.62 7.91
C VAL A 190 -2.73 -4.77 6.84
N VAL A 191 -2.12 -5.95 6.68
CA VAL A 191 -1.12 -6.20 5.61
C VAL A 191 -1.76 -6.17 4.23
N LEU A 192 -2.95 -6.76 4.06
CA LEU A 192 -3.63 -6.84 2.77
C LEU A 192 -4.15 -5.47 2.32
N GLU A 193 -4.77 -4.71 3.23
CA GLU A 193 -5.40 -3.44 2.90
C GLU A 193 -4.41 -2.28 2.81
N SER A 194 -3.31 -2.29 3.58
CA SER A 194 -2.20 -1.36 3.31
C SER A 194 -1.60 -1.58 1.92
N ARG A 195 -1.50 -2.84 1.45
CA ARG A 195 -1.03 -3.15 0.09
C ARG A 195 -2.00 -2.67 -1.00
N LEU A 196 -3.31 -2.77 -0.78
CA LEU A 196 -4.33 -2.18 -1.67
C LEU A 196 -4.25 -0.64 -1.68
N LEU A 197 -4.16 -0.01 -0.50
CA LEU A 197 -3.99 1.45 -0.36
C LEU A 197 -2.73 1.96 -1.06
N MET A 198 -1.63 1.21 -1.06
CA MET A 198 -0.41 1.59 -1.81
C MET A 198 -0.72 1.69 -3.30
N VAL A 199 -1.26 0.63 -3.91
CA VAL A 199 -1.58 0.59 -5.35
C VAL A 199 -2.59 1.67 -5.73
N PHE A 200 -3.64 1.84 -4.93
CA PHE A 200 -4.61 2.93 -5.10
C PHE A 200 -3.92 4.30 -5.07
N ASN A 201 -3.09 4.56 -4.05
CA ASN A 201 -2.40 5.84 -3.90
C ASN A 201 -1.44 6.10 -5.05
N ASP A 202 -0.68 5.09 -5.51
CA ASP A 202 0.28 5.21 -6.60
C ASP A 202 -0.43 5.52 -7.93
N ALA A 203 -1.51 4.80 -8.26
CA ALA A 203 -2.32 5.03 -9.46
C ALA A 203 -2.94 6.44 -9.45
N VAL A 204 -3.56 6.86 -8.34
CA VAL A 204 -4.18 8.18 -8.22
C VAL A 204 -3.12 9.29 -8.24
N ASN A 205 -1.98 9.12 -7.57
CA ASN A 205 -0.85 10.05 -7.62
C ASN A 205 -0.33 10.23 -9.06
N LEU A 206 -0.27 9.13 -9.84
CA LEU A 206 0.16 9.17 -11.23
C LEU A 206 -0.85 9.94 -12.10
N ILE A 207 -2.16 9.74 -11.91
CA ILE A 207 -3.21 10.51 -12.58
C ILE A 207 -3.06 12.01 -12.29
N PHE A 208 -2.97 12.40 -11.01
CA PHE A 208 -2.76 13.81 -10.63
C PHE A 208 -1.50 14.41 -11.26
N LYS A 209 -0.40 13.64 -11.29
CA LYS A 209 0.87 14.07 -11.90
C LYS A 209 0.75 14.27 -13.40
N ILE A 210 0.16 13.31 -14.13
CA ILE A 210 0.04 13.39 -15.59
C ILE A 210 -0.93 14.50 -15.99
N ILE A 211 -2.08 14.63 -15.32
CA ILE A 211 -3.03 15.71 -15.66
C ILE A 211 -2.49 17.10 -15.28
N GLY A 212 -1.76 17.22 -14.17
CA GLY A 212 -1.08 18.46 -13.80
C GLY A 212 -0.01 18.91 -14.81
N GLU A 213 0.42 18.02 -15.71
CA GLU A 213 1.44 18.27 -16.74
C GLU A 213 0.95 17.93 -18.16
N PHE A 214 -0.36 17.81 -18.36
CA PHE A 214 -0.97 17.14 -19.52
C PHE A 214 -0.53 17.70 -20.88
N ASP A 215 -0.50 19.03 -21.00
CA ASP A 215 -0.13 19.76 -22.22
C ASP A 215 1.38 19.67 -22.57
N LYS A 216 2.24 19.18 -21.66
CA LYS A 216 3.70 19.14 -21.91
C LYS A 216 4.11 18.26 -23.08
N LEU A 217 3.30 17.24 -23.40
CA LEU A 217 3.55 16.31 -24.50
C LEU A 217 2.87 16.72 -25.81
N LYS A 218 2.27 17.92 -25.90
CA LYS A 218 1.56 18.37 -27.09
C LYS A 218 2.50 18.49 -28.30
N GLY A 219 2.32 17.60 -29.27
CA GLY A 219 3.17 17.47 -30.45
C GLY A 219 4.40 16.54 -30.28
N ASP A 220 4.61 15.96 -29.10
CA ASP A 220 5.65 14.94 -28.87
C ASP A 220 5.05 13.52 -28.95
N GLN A 221 5.04 12.96 -30.16
CA GLN A 221 4.54 11.62 -30.42
C GLN A 221 5.32 10.52 -29.66
N VAL A 222 6.60 10.73 -29.35
CA VAL A 222 7.44 9.73 -28.68
C VAL A 222 7.12 9.71 -27.19
N GLY A 223 7.17 10.88 -26.53
CA GLY A 223 6.80 11.01 -25.12
C GLY A 223 5.37 10.54 -24.84
N VAL A 224 4.43 10.79 -25.75
CA VAL A 224 3.06 10.23 -25.66
C VAL A 224 3.07 8.70 -25.66
N ASN A 225 3.82 8.04 -26.55
CA ASN A 225 3.82 6.59 -26.61
C ASN A 225 4.51 5.97 -25.38
N ASP A 226 5.59 6.57 -24.90
CA ASP A 226 6.27 6.13 -23.67
C ASP A 226 5.34 6.25 -22.44
N GLU A 227 4.58 7.35 -22.32
CA GLU A 227 3.59 7.53 -21.25
C GLU A 227 2.46 6.48 -21.33
N ARG A 228 1.93 6.21 -22.53
CA ARG A 228 0.87 5.19 -22.74
C ARG A 228 1.33 3.80 -22.33
N ASP A 229 2.57 3.43 -22.65
CA ASP A 229 3.10 2.12 -22.29
C ASP A 229 3.44 2.01 -20.80
N GLN A 230 3.85 3.12 -20.14
CA GLN A 230 3.94 3.20 -18.68
C GLN A 230 2.55 3.04 -18.03
N LEU A 231 1.53 3.74 -18.52
CA LEU A 231 0.17 3.63 -17.98
C LEU A 231 -0.39 2.21 -18.10
N ARG A 232 -0.18 1.56 -19.26
CA ARG A 232 -0.52 0.14 -19.46
C ARG A 232 0.30 -0.80 -18.57
N TYR A 233 1.52 -0.44 -18.19
CA TYR A 233 2.28 -1.18 -17.21
C TYR A 233 1.62 -1.06 -15.82
N GLU A 234 1.25 0.13 -15.39
CA GLU A 234 0.59 0.33 -14.08
C GLU A 234 -0.79 -0.33 -14.00
N ILE A 235 -1.60 -0.28 -15.06
CA ILE A 235 -2.88 -1.01 -15.12
C ILE A 235 -2.69 -2.52 -14.85
N ARG A 236 -1.63 -3.13 -15.42
CA ARG A 236 -1.29 -4.54 -15.17
C ARG A 236 -0.69 -4.78 -13.79
N ASN A 237 0.03 -3.79 -13.25
CA ASN A 237 0.57 -3.82 -11.89
C ASN A 237 -0.57 -3.86 -10.86
N CYS A 238 -1.64 -3.08 -11.06
CA CYS A 238 -2.86 -3.15 -10.27
C CYS A 238 -3.45 -4.58 -10.28
N ASP A 239 -3.71 -5.15 -11.46
CA ASP A 239 -4.25 -6.52 -11.59
C ASP A 239 -3.37 -7.59 -10.92
N HIS A 240 -2.05 -7.45 -11.04
CA HIS A 240 -1.09 -8.35 -10.41
C HIS A 240 -1.19 -8.29 -8.88
N VAL A 241 -1.22 -7.10 -8.29
CA VAL A 241 -1.33 -6.93 -6.83
C VAL A 241 -2.72 -7.34 -6.33
N TYR A 242 -3.79 -7.08 -7.07
CA TYR A 242 -5.14 -7.57 -6.69
C TYR A 242 -5.19 -9.10 -6.67
N THR A 243 -4.53 -9.76 -7.60
CA THR A 243 -4.36 -11.22 -7.59
C THR A 243 -3.56 -11.69 -6.37
N GLU A 244 -2.43 -11.05 -6.07
CA GLU A 244 -1.58 -11.33 -4.88
C GLU A 244 -2.36 -11.17 -3.56
N VAL A 245 -3.14 -10.08 -3.44
CA VAL A 245 -3.96 -9.77 -2.27
C VAL A 245 -5.09 -10.79 -2.13
N HIS A 246 -5.83 -11.07 -3.20
CA HIS A 246 -6.95 -12.03 -3.18
C HIS A 246 -6.48 -13.45 -2.83
N GLU A 247 -5.33 -13.91 -3.36
CA GLU A 247 -4.74 -15.21 -2.99
C GLU A 247 -4.43 -15.29 -1.49
N ARG A 248 -3.80 -14.25 -0.91
CA ARG A 248 -3.48 -14.18 0.52
C ARG A 248 -4.72 -14.00 1.41
N PHE A 249 -5.73 -13.30 0.91
CA PHE A 249 -7.04 -13.20 1.56
C PHE A 249 -7.70 -14.59 1.65
N LEU A 250 -7.81 -15.31 0.54
CA LEU A 250 -8.34 -16.68 0.52
C LEU A 250 -7.54 -17.61 1.44
N LYS A 251 -6.20 -17.54 1.40
CA LYS A 251 -5.34 -18.30 2.32
C LYS A 251 -5.63 -17.97 3.79
N SER A 252 -5.91 -16.71 4.12
CA SER A 252 -6.30 -16.31 5.49
C SER A 252 -7.66 -16.85 5.90
N TYR A 253 -8.63 -16.72 5.00
CA TYR A 253 -10.03 -17.11 5.23
C TYR A 253 -10.19 -18.64 5.36
N LEU A 254 -9.36 -19.40 4.66
CA LEU A 254 -9.31 -20.87 4.69
C LEU A 254 -8.27 -21.44 5.67
N GLU A 255 -7.65 -20.60 6.52
CA GLU A 255 -6.61 -20.98 7.50
C GLU A 255 -5.39 -21.68 6.88
N LEU A 256 -5.09 -21.41 5.60
CA LEU A 256 -3.96 -21.95 4.86
C LEU A 256 -2.69 -21.13 5.09
N LYS A 257 -1.54 -21.78 4.85
CA LYS A 257 -0.24 -21.11 4.88
C LYS A 257 -0.16 -20.06 3.76
N TRP A 258 0.32 -18.86 4.11
CA TRP A 258 0.70 -17.82 3.16
C TRP A 258 1.95 -18.21 2.38
#